data_AF-A0A2A4FBV0-F1
#
_entry.id   AF-A0A2A4FBV0-F1
#
_cell.length_a   1.000
_cell.length_b   1.000
_cell.length_c   1.000
_cell.angle_alpha   90.00
_cell.angle_beta   90.00
_cell.angle_gamma   90.00
#
_symmetry.space_group_name_H-M   'P 1'
#
loop_
_entity.id
_entity.type
_entity.pdbx_description
1 polymer ?
#
loop_
_entity_poly.entity_id
_entity_poly.type
_entity_poly.pdbx_seq_one_letter_code
_entity_poly.pdbx_strand_id
1 'polypeptide(L)'
;MIDGFKPLPSAIEIADESQSMDGIHPLSSVEGTEWHRVFDLLDPFIASRDELEELRSSAPNRRAQDWLTGIIDTRKMYAIVTGNPF
;
A
#
# COMPACT_ATOMS: atom_id res chain seq x y z
N MET A 1 -7.56 0.87 -32.16
CA MET A 1 -8.40 0.80 -30.95
C MET A 1 -7.49 1.08 -29.78
N ILE A 2 -7.62 2.25 -29.14
CA ILE A 2 -6.83 2.63 -27.97
C ILE A 2 -7.55 2.05 -26.75
N ASP A 3 -7.03 0.95 -26.22
CA ASP A 3 -7.56 0.32 -25.01
C ASP A 3 -7.44 1.29 -23.83
N GLY A 4 -8.59 1.78 -23.39
CA GLY A 4 -8.97 1.89 -21.99
C GLY A 4 -8.00 2.58 -21.04
N PHE A 5 -7.69 3.86 -21.26
CA PHE A 5 -7.21 4.71 -20.16
C PHE A 5 -8.34 4.84 -19.14
N LYS A 6 -8.37 3.95 -18.16
CA LYS A 6 -9.27 4.06 -17.01
C LYS A 6 -8.62 5.08 -16.06
N PRO A 7 -9.20 6.27 -15.86
CA PRO A 7 -8.64 7.25 -14.94
C PRO A 7 -8.49 6.62 -13.56
N LEU A 8 -7.43 7.02 -12.85
CA LEU A 8 -7.28 6.65 -11.44
C LEU A 8 -8.54 7.11 -10.69
N PRO A 9 -9.07 6.29 -9.76
CA PRO A 9 -10.23 6.67 -8.99
C PRO A 9 -9.93 7.96 -8.23
N SER A 10 -10.91 8.87 -8.24
CA SER A 10 -10.90 10.08 -7.46
C SER A 10 -10.89 9.74 -5.96
N ALA A 11 -10.47 10.70 -5.13
CA ALA A 11 -10.49 10.54 -3.68
C ALA A 11 -11.90 10.22 -3.14
N ILE A 12 -12.96 10.70 -3.81
CA ILE A 12 -14.36 10.43 -3.47
C ILE A 12 -14.68 8.96 -3.75
N GLU A 13 -14.33 8.44 -4.92
CA GLU A 13 -14.56 7.03 -5.28
C GLU A 13 -13.81 6.08 -4.34
N ILE A 14 -12.59 6.43 -3.94
CA ILE A 14 -11.82 5.67 -2.95
C ILE A 14 -12.51 5.69 -1.58
N ALA A 15 -13.04 6.84 -1.17
CA ALA A 15 -13.74 7.00 0.10
C ALA A 15 -15.05 6.19 0.13
N ASP A 16 -15.84 6.24 -0.95
CA ASP A 16 -17.10 5.50 -1.08
C ASP A 16 -16.86 3.98 -1.10
N GLU A 17 -15.87 3.50 -1.86
CA GLU A 17 -15.47 2.10 -1.83
C GLU A 17 -15.01 1.68 -0.43
N SER A 18 -14.25 2.54 0.26
CA SER A 18 -13.78 2.25 1.62
C SER A 18 -14.92 2.18 2.63
N GLN A 19 -15.91 3.08 2.56
CA GLN A 19 -17.10 3.06 3.41
C GLN A 19 -17.92 1.78 3.22
N SER A 20 -18.02 1.27 1.99
CA SER A 20 -18.72 0.01 1.72
C SER A 20 -18.02 -1.22 2.31
N MET A 21 -16.74 -1.08 2.68
CA MET A 21 -15.88 -2.10 3.29
C MET A 21 -15.55 -1.78 4.76
N ASP A 22 -16.34 -0.92 5.42
CA ASP A 22 -16.14 -0.53 6.81
C ASP A 22 -16.02 -1.77 7.71
N GLY A 23 -14.95 -1.84 8.50
CA GLY A 23 -14.63 -2.97 9.38
C GLY A 23 -13.87 -4.13 8.73
N ILE A 24 -13.67 -4.14 7.40
CA ILE A 24 -12.87 -5.14 6.70
C ILE A 24 -11.46 -4.58 6.49
N HIS A 25 -10.47 -5.20 7.15
CA HIS A 25 -9.07 -4.80 6.99
C HIS A 25 -8.66 -4.81 5.50
N PRO A 26 -7.96 -3.78 4.98
CA PRO A 26 -7.65 -3.69 3.55
C PRO A 26 -6.84 -4.87 2.99
N LEU A 27 -6.10 -5.56 3.86
CA LEU A 27 -5.32 -6.76 3.51
C LEU A 27 -6.06 -8.08 3.76
N SER A 28 -7.33 -8.08 4.16
CA SER A 28 -8.10 -9.31 4.44
C SER A 28 -8.12 -10.28 3.25
N SER A 29 -8.17 -9.74 2.02
CA SER A 29 -8.15 -10.54 0.78
C SER A 29 -6.84 -11.31 0.52
N VAL A 30 -5.76 -10.95 1.23
CA VAL A 30 -4.43 -11.55 1.06
C VAL A 30 -3.95 -12.24 2.33
N GLU A 31 -4.77 -12.27 3.38
CA GLU A 31 -4.44 -12.89 4.66
C GLU A 31 -4.06 -14.37 4.49
N GLY A 32 -2.99 -14.79 5.17
CA GLY A 32 -2.48 -16.17 5.10
C GLY A 32 -1.70 -16.54 3.84
N THR A 33 -1.65 -15.66 2.82
CA THR A 33 -0.75 -15.81 1.67
C THR A 33 0.70 -15.61 2.07
N GLU A 34 1.63 -16.12 1.26
CA GLU A 34 3.06 -15.92 1.53
C GLU A 34 3.46 -14.44 1.51
N TRP A 35 2.89 -13.67 0.58
CA TRP A 35 3.11 -12.22 0.53
C TRP A 35 2.69 -11.53 1.83
N HIS A 36 1.53 -11.91 2.39
CA HIS A 36 1.05 -11.32 3.66
C HIS A 36 1.93 -11.71 4.84
N ARG A 37 2.48 -12.93 4.86
CA ARG A 37 3.45 -13.32 5.90
C ARG A 37 4.73 -12.50 5.84
N VAL A 38 5.24 -12.23 4.63
CA VAL A 38 6.40 -11.35 4.46
C VAL A 38 6.07 -9.93 4.92
N PHE A 39 4.89 -9.42 4.58
CA PHE A 39 4.39 -8.15 5.09
C PHE A 39 4.32 -8.12 6.62
N ASP A 40 3.79 -9.15 7.27
CA ASP A 40 3.67 -9.22 8.74
C ASP A 40 5.02 -9.26 9.46
N LEU A 41 6.08 -9.71 8.78
CA LEU A 41 7.45 -9.74 9.31
C LEU A 41 8.21 -8.43 9.08
N LEU A 42 7.73 -7.58 8.17
CA LEU A 42 8.34 -6.28 7.88
C LEU A 42 7.83 -5.23 8.87
N ASP A 43 8.74 -4.67 9.66
CA ASP A 43 8.44 -3.45 10.40
C ASP A 43 8.54 -2.24 9.44
N PRO A 44 7.42 -1.60 9.08
CA PRO A 44 7.41 -0.49 8.12
C PRO A 44 8.21 0.73 8.57
N PHE A 45 8.55 0.85 9.86
CA PHE A 45 9.36 1.95 10.41
C PHE A 45 10.86 1.65 10.43
N ILE A 46 11.25 0.40 10.20
CA ILE A 46 12.65 -0.03 10.15
C ILE A 46 13.06 -0.38 8.72
N ALA A 47 12.13 -0.98 7.96
CA ALA A 47 12.35 -1.39 6.58
C ALA A 47 12.93 -0.25 5.72
N SER A 48 13.89 -0.60 4.89
CA SER A 48 14.45 0.28 3.88
C SER A 48 13.42 0.59 2.81
N ARG A 49 13.64 1.70 2.09
CA ARG A 49 12.82 2.06 0.95
C ARG A 49 12.75 0.96 -0.11
N ASP A 50 13.88 0.32 -0.41
CA ASP A 50 13.97 -0.68 -1.46
C ASP A 50 13.19 -1.95 -1.10
N GLU A 51 13.27 -2.41 0.16
CA GLU A 51 12.48 -3.55 0.65
C GLU A 51 10.97 -3.29 0.54
N LEU A 52 10.52 -2.07 0.88
CA LEU A 52 9.11 -1.71 0.79
C LEU A 52 8.64 -1.57 -0.67
N GLU A 53 9.47 -1.02 -1.56
CA GLU A 53 9.16 -0.94 -3.00
C GLU A 53 9.16 -2.32 -3.66
N GLU A 54 10.06 -3.22 -3.26
CA GLU A 54 10.08 -4.62 -3.73
C GLU A 54 8.82 -5.37 -3.29
N LEU A 55 8.46 -5.27 -2.00
CA LEU A 55 7.22 -5.86 -1.50
C LEU A 55 5.99 -5.28 -2.20
N ARG A 56 5.98 -3.97 -2.48
CA ARG A 56 4.90 -3.30 -3.21
C ARG A 56 4.80 -3.79 -4.65
N SER A 57 5.93 -4.02 -5.32
CA SER A 57 5.96 -4.50 -6.70
C SER A 57 5.46 -5.95 -6.85
N SER A 58 5.60 -6.75 -5.79
CA SER A 58 5.15 -8.15 -5.73
C SER A 58 3.75 -8.32 -5.14
N ALA A 59 3.05 -7.23 -4.83
CA ALA A 59 1.71 -7.26 -4.26
C ALA A 59 0.73 -8.05 -5.15
N PRO A 60 -0.03 -9.01 -4.58
CA PRO A 60 -0.88 -9.90 -5.36
C PRO A 60 -2.13 -9.21 -5.93
N ASN A 61 -2.49 -8.03 -5.39
CA ASN A 61 -3.57 -7.22 -5.90
C ASN A 61 -3.32 -5.73 -5.63
N ARG A 62 -4.13 -4.90 -6.30
CA ARG A 62 -4.04 -3.44 -6.21
C ARG A 62 -4.25 -2.91 -4.79
N ARG A 63 -5.14 -3.50 -3.99
CA ARG A 63 -5.43 -3.02 -2.64
C ARG A 63 -4.23 -3.17 -1.70
N ALA A 64 -3.52 -4.30 -1.80
CA ALA A 64 -2.25 -4.53 -1.12
C ALA A 64 -1.14 -3.56 -1.60
N GLN A 65 -1.11 -3.27 -2.91
CA GLN A 65 -0.19 -2.29 -3.49
C GLN A 65 -0.44 -0.86 -2.98
N ASP A 66 -1.70 -0.44 -2.95
CA ASP A 66 -2.13 0.89 -2.49
C ASP A 66 -1.85 1.05 -0.98
N TRP A 67 -2.03 0.00 -0.19
CA TRP A 67 -1.69 -0.01 1.24
C TRP A 67 -0.20 0.26 1.48
N LEU A 68 0.69 -0.45 0.78
CA LEU A 68 2.14 -0.19 0.86
C LEU A 68 2.53 1.18 0.33
N THR A 69 1.83 1.69 -0.68
CA THR A 69 2.04 3.07 -1.17
C THR A 69 1.80 4.08 -0.04
N GLY A 70 0.72 3.90 0.73
CA GLY A 70 0.44 4.75 1.90
C GLY A 70 1.53 4.67 2.98
N ILE A 71 2.07 3.48 3.25
CA ILE A 71 3.19 3.30 4.18
C ILE A 71 4.45 4.02 3.69
N ILE A 72 4.82 3.80 2.43
CA ILE A 72 6.00 4.42 1.80
C ILE A 72 5.89 5.94 1.81
N ASP A 73 4.72 6.49 1.49
CA ASP A 73 4.52 7.95 1.48
C ASP A 73 4.55 8.53 2.90
N THR A 74 4.02 7.81 3.89
CA THR A 74 4.15 8.19 5.31
C THR A 74 5.62 8.22 5.75
N ARG A 75 6.41 7.22 5.36
CA ARG A 75 7.85 7.16 5.64
C ARG A 75 8.64 8.29 4.98
N LYS A 76 8.32 8.62 3.72
CA LYS A 76 8.89 9.79 3.03
C LYS A 76 8.56 11.08 3.77
N MET A 77 7.31 11.28 4.19
CA MET A 77 6.93 12.46 4.96
C MET A 77 7.69 12.56 6.29
N TYR A 78 7.81 11.43 7.00
CA TYR A 78 8.56 11.39 8.27
C TYR A 78 10.04 11.73 8.07
N ALA A 79 10.67 11.20 7.03
CA ALA A 79 12.05 11.52 6.68
C ALA A 79 12.25 13.02 6.40
N ILE A 80 11.33 13.64 5.65
CA ILE A 80 11.36 15.08 5.37
C ILE A 80 11.24 15.91 6.65
N VAL A 81 10.32 15.55 7.55
CA VAL A 81 10.04 16.31 8.77
C VAL A 81 11.15 16.16 9.82
N THR A 82 11.74 14.96 9.93
CA THR A 82 12.74 14.67 10.95
C THR A 82 14.18 14.89 10.49
N GLY A 83 14.42 14.97 9.18
CA GLY A 83 15.76 14.99 8.60
C GLY A 83 16.48 13.63 8.65
N ASN A 84 15.82 12.57 9.13
CA ASN A 84 16.36 11.22 9.10
C ASN A 84 16.11 10.61 7.70
N PRO A 85 17.12 10.02 7.06
CA PRO A 85 16.93 9.40 5.75
C PRO A 85 15.97 8.20 5.83
N PHE A 86 15.21 8.01 4.75
CA PHE A 86 14.42 6.81 4.48
C PHE A 86 15.19 5.92 3.51
#